data_AF-A0A382IV72-F1
#
_entry.id   AF-A0A382IV72-F1
#
_cell.length_a   1.000
_cell.length_b   1.000
_cell.length_c   1.000
_cell.angle_alpha   90.00
_cell.angle_beta   90.00
_cell.angle_gamma   90.00
#
_symmetry.space_group_name_H-M   'P 1'
#
loop_
_entity.id
_entity.type
_entity.pdbx_description
1 polymer ?
#
loop_
_entity_poly.entity_id
_entity_poly.type
_entity_poly.pdbx_seq_one_letter_code
_entity_poly.pdbx_strand_id
1 'polypeptide(L)'
;VPKNDEFFGEYVDEGHDRLKYISSFSGSAGYAIILRNNSYLFVDGRYTLQAKKESGKNFKIIEIHKSKPSKILSKIIIKIKIGFDPKLFSEANLIKNFKTRNTSLIPIEQNLIDKIWSNRPKTKIKKFFLLNLKHAGRNYKNKLNTVCKILKKKKINKLLITAPENLAWLLNIRGKDSKYSPLPNCHAILDNKKKITLIVNEKKINNKFKQHFKNIINYINPSHINKYLDNLDHKKFFLIDKFSCSYFYKKLIEKRFLYDEKNDPIYILKAKKNNIEISNTIKTHISDGVALTKFIYWIKN
;
A
#
# COMPACT_ATOMS: atom_id res chain seq x y z
N VAL A 1 -6.88 -13.92 3.49
CA VAL A 1 -5.67 -13.36 4.12
C VAL A 1 -4.66 -13.04 3.04
N PRO A 2 -4.36 -11.77 2.75
CA PRO A 2 -3.41 -11.42 1.70
C PRO A 2 -1.98 -11.28 2.24
N LYS A 3 -0.99 -11.24 1.33
CA LYS A 3 0.42 -11.02 1.66
C LYS A 3 0.73 -9.59 2.12
N ASN A 4 -0.02 -8.62 1.63
CA ASN A 4 0.22 -7.19 1.85
C ASN A 4 -0.23 -6.71 3.24
N ASP A 5 0.24 -5.52 3.61
CA ASP A 5 -0.20 -4.77 4.78
C ASP A 5 -1.21 -3.67 4.39
N GLU A 6 -1.55 -2.79 5.32
CA GLU A 6 -2.46 -1.64 5.11
C GLU A 6 -1.95 -0.58 4.11
N PHE A 7 -0.67 -0.66 3.74
CA PHE A 7 -0.04 0.21 2.75
C PHE A 7 0.08 -0.44 1.37
N PHE A 8 -0.40 -1.68 1.25
CA PHE A 8 -0.35 -2.52 0.05
C PHE A 8 1.08 -2.76 -0.45
N GLY A 9 2.04 -2.82 0.49
CA GLY A 9 3.43 -3.09 0.16
C GLY A 9 3.65 -4.51 -0.36
N GLU A 10 4.58 -4.68 -1.31
CA GLU A 10 5.04 -6.00 -1.76
C GLU A 10 5.84 -6.73 -0.68
N TYR A 11 6.71 -5.99 0.02
CA TYR A 11 7.49 -6.49 1.14
C TYR A 11 6.99 -5.86 2.43
N VAL A 12 6.32 -6.69 3.22
CA VAL A 12 5.76 -6.35 4.52
C VAL A 12 6.73 -6.62 5.64
N ASP A 13 6.64 -5.84 6.71
CA ASP A 13 7.35 -6.13 7.96
C ASP A 13 6.85 -7.46 8.55
N GLU A 14 7.74 -8.18 9.25
CA GLU A 14 7.43 -9.51 9.81
C GLU A 14 6.21 -9.48 10.73
N GLY A 15 6.01 -8.40 11.49
CA GLY A 15 4.84 -8.21 12.33
C GLY A 15 3.53 -8.02 11.55
N HIS A 16 3.57 -7.82 10.23
CA HIS A 16 2.39 -7.63 9.39
C HIS A 16 2.18 -8.76 8.37
N ASP A 17 3.11 -9.73 8.28
CA ASP A 17 3.09 -10.84 7.33
C ASP A 17 2.16 -11.99 7.79
N ARG A 18 0.86 -11.68 7.84
CA ARG A 18 -0.19 -12.61 8.30
C ARG A 18 -0.33 -13.83 7.40
N LEU A 19 -0.04 -13.69 6.11
CA LEU A 19 -0.05 -14.82 5.18
C LEU A 19 1.04 -15.82 5.54
N LYS A 20 2.27 -15.35 5.78
CA LYS A 20 3.36 -16.22 6.23
C LYS A 20 3.03 -16.89 7.55
N TYR A 21 2.47 -16.16 8.52
CA TYR A 21 2.08 -16.76 9.79
C TYR A 21 1.07 -17.91 9.63
N ILE A 22 -0.04 -17.69 8.91
CA ILE A 22 -1.12 -18.69 8.82
C ILE A 22 -0.83 -19.84 7.86
N SER A 23 0.05 -19.64 6.87
CA SER A 23 0.29 -20.63 5.81
C SER A 23 1.72 -21.16 5.74
N SER A 24 2.64 -20.60 6.50
CA SER A 24 4.10 -20.80 6.36
C SER A 24 4.70 -20.35 5.03
N PHE A 25 3.90 -19.82 4.10
CA PHE A 25 4.36 -19.36 2.80
C PHE A 25 5.19 -18.07 2.91
N SER A 26 6.43 -18.11 2.46
CA SER A 26 7.39 -17.00 2.62
C SER A 26 7.54 -16.11 1.37
N GLY A 27 6.93 -16.46 0.24
CA GLY A 27 6.99 -15.68 -1.01
C GLY A 27 6.37 -14.27 -0.92
N SER A 28 6.72 -13.39 -1.87
CA SER A 28 6.33 -11.96 -1.85
C SER A 28 4.93 -11.67 -2.39
N ALA A 29 4.24 -12.64 -3.00
CA ALA A 29 2.93 -12.42 -3.59
C ALA A 29 2.00 -13.63 -3.40
N GLY A 30 0.81 -13.36 -2.88
CA GLY A 30 -0.25 -14.35 -2.77
C GLY A 30 -1.35 -13.92 -1.81
N TYR A 31 -2.38 -14.76 -1.73
CA TYR A 31 -3.40 -14.67 -0.71
C TYR A 31 -4.00 -16.05 -0.42
N ALA A 32 -4.39 -16.27 0.82
CA ALA A 32 -5.08 -17.47 1.27
C ALA A 32 -6.58 -17.23 1.44
N ILE A 33 -7.37 -18.24 1.11
CA ILE A 33 -8.78 -18.39 1.51
C ILE A 33 -8.86 -19.58 2.45
N ILE A 34 -9.44 -19.37 3.62
CA ILE A 34 -9.65 -20.41 4.63
C ILE A 34 -11.16 -20.57 4.78
N LEU A 35 -11.68 -21.72 4.36
CA LEU A 35 -13.07 -22.13 4.54
C LEU A 35 -13.15 -23.20 5.63
N ARG A 36 -14.37 -23.54 6.07
CA ARG A 36 -14.59 -24.54 7.14
C ARG A 36 -13.86 -25.86 6.90
N ASN A 37 -13.88 -26.37 5.67
CA ASN A 37 -13.33 -27.69 5.33
C ASN A 37 -12.17 -27.63 4.30
N ASN A 38 -11.84 -26.44 3.79
CA ASN A 38 -10.87 -26.30 2.70
C ASN A 38 -10.06 -25.02 2.85
N SER A 39 -8.75 -25.12 2.68
CA SER A 39 -7.85 -23.98 2.62
C SER A 39 -7.15 -23.92 1.27
N TYR A 40 -7.10 -22.75 0.68
CA TYR A 40 -6.53 -22.48 -0.63
C TYR A 40 -5.46 -21.41 -0.52
N LEU A 41 -4.32 -21.62 -1.13
CA LEU A 41 -3.26 -20.62 -1.25
C LEU A 41 -3.06 -20.30 -2.73
N PHE A 42 -3.32 -19.05 -3.09
CA PHE A 42 -3.18 -18.57 -4.45
C PHE A 42 -1.87 -17.83 -4.59
N VAL A 43 -1.03 -18.28 -5.52
CA VAL A 43 0.30 -17.72 -5.77
C VAL A 43 0.53 -17.42 -7.24
N ASP A 44 1.48 -16.54 -7.51
CA ASP A 44 2.01 -16.32 -8.85
C ASP A 44 2.93 -17.49 -9.28
N GLY A 45 3.16 -17.65 -10.58
CA GLY A 45 3.92 -18.78 -11.15
C GLY A 45 5.36 -18.88 -10.62
N ARG A 46 5.96 -17.76 -10.21
CA ARG A 46 7.28 -17.71 -9.53
C ARG A 46 7.33 -18.55 -8.25
N TYR A 47 6.19 -18.77 -7.61
CA TYR A 47 6.11 -19.31 -6.26
C TYR A 47 5.44 -20.69 -6.18
N THR A 48 5.06 -21.31 -7.31
CA THR A 48 4.30 -22.58 -7.30
C THR A 48 5.04 -23.70 -6.56
N LEU A 49 6.32 -23.92 -6.87
CA LEU A 49 7.12 -24.97 -6.23
C LEU A 49 7.39 -24.65 -4.75
N GLN A 50 7.69 -23.40 -4.44
CA GLN A 50 7.90 -22.93 -3.08
C GLN A 50 6.65 -23.14 -2.22
N ALA A 51 5.48 -22.70 -2.70
CA ALA A 51 4.21 -22.81 -1.98
C ALA A 51 3.80 -24.28 -1.75
N LYS A 52 4.09 -25.17 -2.71
CA LYS A 52 3.88 -26.62 -2.51
C LYS A 52 4.76 -27.17 -1.39
N LYS A 53 6.03 -26.79 -1.34
CA LYS A 53 6.98 -27.23 -0.30
C LYS A 53 6.63 -26.67 1.08
N GLU A 54 6.34 -25.37 1.16
CA GLU A 54 6.12 -24.66 2.43
C GLU A 54 4.71 -24.87 3.00
N SER A 55 3.69 -24.95 2.14
CA SER A 55 2.27 -24.86 2.57
C SER A 55 1.39 -26.01 2.08
N GLY A 56 1.90 -26.86 1.18
CA GLY A 56 1.09 -27.87 0.48
C GLY A 56 0.42 -28.92 1.38
N LYS A 57 0.93 -29.11 2.61
CA LYS A 57 0.31 -30.00 3.61
C LYS A 57 -1.08 -29.54 4.04
N ASN A 58 -1.26 -28.22 4.21
CA ASN A 58 -2.47 -27.62 4.78
C ASN A 58 -3.27 -26.80 3.76
N PHE A 59 -2.66 -26.43 2.63
CA PHE A 59 -3.26 -25.58 1.61
C PHE A 59 -3.25 -26.24 0.24
N LYS A 60 -4.39 -26.19 -0.45
CA LYS A 60 -4.48 -26.45 -1.88
C LYS A 60 -3.84 -25.28 -2.64
N ILE A 61 -2.69 -25.54 -3.26
CA ILE A 61 -1.92 -24.52 -3.98
C ILE A 61 -2.51 -24.29 -5.37
N ILE A 62 -2.83 -23.04 -5.69
CA ILE A 62 -3.43 -22.64 -6.96
C ILE A 62 -2.62 -21.53 -7.59
N GLU A 63 -2.31 -21.70 -8.86
CA GLU A 63 -1.61 -20.69 -9.65
C GLU A 63 -2.63 -19.66 -10.15
N ILE A 64 -2.43 -18.39 -9.81
CA ILE A 64 -3.37 -17.29 -10.08
C ILE A 64 -3.68 -17.14 -11.59
N HIS A 65 -2.69 -17.41 -12.45
CA HIS A 65 -2.86 -17.35 -13.90
C HIS A 65 -3.75 -18.49 -14.46
N LYS A 66 -3.84 -19.63 -13.77
CA LYS A 66 -4.69 -20.77 -14.15
C LYS A 66 -6.10 -20.65 -13.58
N SER A 67 -6.23 -20.20 -12.33
CA SER A 67 -7.52 -20.04 -11.68
C SER A 67 -7.50 -18.94 -10.63
N LYS A 68 -8.52 -18.08 -10.67
CA LYS A 68 -8.76 -17.03 -9.68
C LYS A 68 -9.63 -17.55 -8.53
N PRO A 69 -9.62 -16.91 -7.36
CA PRO A 69 -10.51 -17.25 -6.27
C PRO A 69 -11.98 -17.29 -6.65
N SER A 70 -12.43 -16.31 -7.43
CA SER A 70 -13.83 -16.19 -7.84
C SER A 70 -14.29 -17.41 -8.62
N LYS A 71 -13.41 -18.02 -9.43
CA LYS A 71 -13.70 -19.25 -10.19
C LYS A 71 -13.85 -20.48 -9.28
N ILE A 72 -13.19 -20.50 -8.13
CA ILE A 72 -13.32 -21.59 -7.15
C ILE A 72 -14.55 -21.35 -6.28
N LEU A 73 -14.73 -20.12 -5.83
CA LEU A 73 -15.89 -19.71 -5.03
C LEU A 73 -17.20 -19.81 -5.82
N SER A 74 -17.17 -19.64 -7.14
CA SER A 74 -18.38 -19.78 -7.98
C SER A 74 -18.87 -21.22 -8.10
N LYS A 75 -18.03 -22.22 -7.80
CA LYS A 75 -18.44 -23.63 -7.76
C LYS A 75 -19.19 -23.99 -6.47
N ILE A 76 -19.18 -23.12 -5.48
CA ILE A 76 -19.91 -23.32 -4.22
C ILE A 76 -21.37 -22.94 -4.46
N ILE A 77 -22.27 -23.93 -4.37
CA ILE A 77 -23.70 -23.77 -4.67
C ILE A 77 -24.44 -23.03 -3.55
N ILE A 78 -24.02 -23.26 -2.30
CA ILE A 78 -24.61 -22.60 -1.13
C ILE A 78 -24.12 -21.14 -1.00
N LYS A 79 -24.99 -20.28 -0.44
CA LYS A 79 -24.59 -18.91 -0.09
C LYS A 79 -23.59 -18.95 1.07
N ILE A 80 -22.43 -18.33 0.89
CA ILE A 80 -21.38 -18.24 1.91
C ILE A 80 -21.02 -16.79 2.22
N LYS A 81 -20.67 -16.53 3.48
CA LYS A 81 -20.11 -15.26 3.93
C LYS A 81 -18.59 -15.38 3.99
N ILE A 82 -17.88 -14.46 3.34
CA ILE A 82 -16.41 -14.41 3.33
C ILE A 82 -15.98 -13.17 4.11
N GLY A 83 -15.36 -13.41 5.25
CA GLY A 83 -14.75 -12.37 6.07
C GLY A 83 -13.46 -11.84 5.46
N PHE A 84 -13.25 -10.52 5.50
CA PHE A 84 -11.99 -9.89 5.10
C PHE A 84 -11.65 -8.70 6.00
N ASP A 85 -10.36 -8.43 6.18
CA ASP A 85 -9.91 -7.21 6.84
C ASP A 85 -10.01 -6.02 5.86
N PRO A 86 -10.84 -5.00 6.16
CA PRO A 86 -11.11 -3.90 5.23
C PRO A 86 -9.90 -2.99 4.97
N LYS A 87 -8.84 -3.07 5.80
CA LYS A 87 -7.62 -2.29 5.61
C LYS A 87 -6.66 -2.92 4.61
N LEU A 88 -6.82 -4.21 4.28
CA LEU A 88 -5.84 -4.97 3.48
C LEU A 88 -6.25 -5.17 2.01
N PHE A 89 -7.45 -4.73 1.64
CA PHE A 89 -7.96 -4.89 0.28
C PHE A 89 -8.59 -3.60 -0.24
N SER A 90 -8.40 -3.31 -1.54
CA SER A 90 -9.26 -2.37 -2.25
C SER A 90 -10.56 -3.06 -2.67
N GLU A 91 -11.64 -2.28 -2.82
CA GLU A 91 -12.91 -2.84 -3.28
C GLU A 91 -12.79 -3.45 -4.68
N ALA A 92 -12.00 -2.83 -5.57
CA ALA A 92 -11.72 -3.37 -6.90
C ALA A 92 -11.06 -4.76 -6.84
N ASN A 93 -10.11 -4.98 -5.92
CA ASN A 93 -9.50 -6.28 -5.71
C ASN A 93 -10.52 -7.30 -5.18
N LEU A 94 -11.34 -6.90 -4.20
CA LEU A 94 -12.37 -7.74 -3.60
C LEU A 94 -13.40 -8.22 -4.63
N ILE A 95 -13.92 -7.30 -5.45
CA ILE A 95 -14.91 -7.63 -6.48
C ILE A 95 -14.29 -8.55 -7.53
N LYS A 96 -13.11 -8.20 -8.05
CA LYS A 96 -12.45 -8.96 -9.11
C LYS A 96 -12.12 -10.39 -8.69
N ASN A 97 -11.64 -10.56 -7.46
CA ASN A 97 -11.14 -11.85 -7.00
C ASN A 97 -12.17 -12.64 -6.23
N PHE A 98 -13.02 -12.06 -5.39
CA PHE A 98 -13.79 -12.83 -4.40
C PHE A 98 -15.31 -12.73 -4.54
N LYS A 99 -15.84 -11.76 -5.30
CA LYS A 99 -17.30 -11.61 -5.50
C LYS A 99 -17.81 -12.60 -6.55
N THR A 100 -18.83 -13.37 -6.18
CA THR A 100 -19.60 -14.28 -7.04
C THR A 100 -21.10 -14.18 -6.69
N ARG A 101 -21.97 -14.90 -7.41
CA ARG A 101 -23.42 -14.96 -7.13
C ARG A 101 -23.74 -15.48 -5.72
N ASN A 102 -22.90 -16.37 -5.19
CA ASN A 102 -23.16 -17.06 -3.92
C ASN A 102 -22.27 -16.58 -2.76
N THR A 103 -21.49 -15.51 -2.95
CA THR A 103 -20.62 -14.98 -1.89
C THR A 103 -21.10 -13.62 -1.40
N SER A 104 -21.21 -13.47 -0.09
CA SER A 104 -21.34 -12.17 0.58
C SER A 104 -20.01 -11.80 1.23
N LEU A 105 -19.41 -10.68 0.83
CA LEU A 105 -18.15 -10.20 1.40
C LEU A 105 -18.45 -9.37 2.65
N ILE A 106 -17.93 -9.79 3.81
CA ILE A 106 -18.20 -9.18 5.11
C ILE A 106 -16.91 -8.55 5.65
N PRO A 107 -16.85 -7.22 5.86
CA PRO A 107 -15.70 -6.59 6.49
C PRO A 107 -15.63 -7.01 7.97
N ILE A 108 -14.44 -7.35 8.45
CA ILE A 108 -14.17 -7.69 9.84
C ILE A 108 -13.10 -6.71 10.34
N GLU A 109 -13.46 -5.85 11.29
CA GLU A 109 -12.59 -4.77 11.76
C GLU A 109 -11.34 -5.27 12.48
N GLN A 110 -11.49 -6.32 13.31
CA GLN A 110 -10.38 -6.95 14.00
C GLN A 110 -9.88 -8.15 13.20
N ASN A 111 -8.62 -8.10 12.77
CA ASN A 111 -8.03 -9.18 12.00
C ASN A 111 -8.00 -10.49 12.80
N LEU A 112 -8.63 -11.54 12.26
CA LEU A 112 -8.77 -12.83 12.96
C LEU A 112 -7.43 -13.54 13.16
N ILE A 113 -6.45 -13.30 12.28
CA ILE A 113 -5.10 -13.88 12.43
C ILE A 113 -4.39 -13.26 13.64
N ASP A 114 -4.59 -11.96 13.87
CA ASP A 114 -3.97 -11.27 15.00
C ASP A 114 -4.46 -11.82 16.36
N LYS A 115 -5.68 -12.38 16.42
CA LYS A 115 -6.23 -13.00 17.64
C LYS A 115 -5.52 -14.29 18.03
N ILE A 116 -4.99 -15.01 17.05
CA ILE A 116 -4.32 -16.31 17.27
C ILE A 116 -2.79 -16.20 17.19
N TRP A 117 -2.24 -15.02 16.89
CA TRP A 117 -0.81 -14.80 16.76
C TRP A 117 -0.21 -14.25 18.07
N SER A 118 -0.05 -15.13 19.05
CA SER A 118 0.41 -14.78 20.40
C SER A 118 1.84 -14.20 20.44
N ASN A 119 2.75 -14.74 19.62
CA ASN A 119 4.15 -14.33 19.52
C ASN A 119 4.43 -13.34 18.37
N ARG A 120 3.45 -12.50 18.02
CA ARG A 120 3.56 -11.53 16.92
C ARG A 120 4.75 -10.58 17.12
N PRO A 121 5.69 -10.48 16.15
CA PRO A 121 6.81 -9.56 16.24
C PRO A 121 6.35 -8.10 16.35
N LYS A 122 7.01 -7.32 17.21
CA LYS A 122 6.77 -5.87 17.32
C LYS A 122 7.41 -5.13 16.15
N THR A 123 6.61 -4.32 15.45
CA THR A 123 7.08 -3.47 14.36
C THR A 123 8.00 -2.36 14.90
N LYS A 124 9.23 -2.27 14.38
CA LYS A 124 10.17 -1.19 14.74
C LYS A 124 9.79 0.11 14.03
N ILE A 125 9.45 1.14 14.79
CA ILE A 125 9.13 2.46 14.23
C ILE A 125 10.44 3.17 13.86
N LYS A 126 10.58 3.55 12.59
CA LYS A 126 11.74 4.28 12.08
C LYS A 126 11.34 5.68 11.60
N LYS A 127 12.23 6.65 11.79
CA LYS A 127 11.99 8.05 11.42
C LYS A 127 12.11 8.28 9.92
N PHE A 128 11.32 9.23 9.41
CA PHE A 128 11.43 9.73 8.04
C PHE A 128 12.67 10.61 7.87
N PHE A 129 13.16 10.69 6.64
CA PHE A 129 14.21 11.62 6.24
C PHE A 129 13.87 12.32 4.93
N LEU A 130 14.47 13.49 4.72
CA LEU A 130 14.27 14.32 3.54
C LEU A 130 15.22 13.86 2.42
N LEU A 131 14.70 13.78 1.20
CA LEU A 131 15.50 13.56 0.00
C LEU A 131 15.96 14.92 -0.55
N ASN A 132 17.27 15.07 -0.71
CA ASN A 132 17.87 16.31 -1.22
C ASN A 132 17.43 16.58 -2.68
N LEU A 133 17.28 17.87 -3.01
CA LEU A 133 16.93 18.33 -4.36
C LEU A 133 17.92 17.85 -5.43
N LYS A 134 19.20 17.69 -5.11
CA LYS A 134 20.22 17.13 -6.02
C LYS A 134 19.89 15.71 -6.50
N HIS A 135 19.06 14.98 -5.74
CA HIS A 135 18.57 13.65 -6.11
C HIS A 135 17.18 13.69 -6.73
N ALA A 136 16.28 14.50 -6.15
CA ALA A 136 14.88 14.55 -6.59
C ALA A 136 14.65 15.35 -7.88
N GLY A 137 15.54 16.29 -8.20
CA GLY A 137 15.46 17.19 -9.36
C GLY A 137 14.34 18.22 -9.34
N ARG A 138 13.32 18.03 -8.49
CA ARG A 138 12.17 18.93 -8.38
C ARG A 138 11.71 19.08 -6.94
N ASN A 139 11.51 20.33 -6.51
CA ASN A 139 11.05 20.66 -5.17
C ASN A 139 9.61 20.17 -4.94
N TYR A 140 9.30 19.72 -3.72
CA TYR A 140 7.96 19.28 -3.30
C TYR A 140 6.89 20.37 -3.54
N LYS A 141 7.22 21.66 -3.37
CA LYS A 141 6.30 22.78 -3.66
C LYS A 141 5.87 22.79 -5.13
N ASN A 142 6.80 22.52 -6.05
CA ASN A 142 6.51 22.48 -7.49
C ASN A 142 5.67 21.24 -7.85
N LYS A 143 5.94 20.10 -7.20
CA LYS A 143 5.14 18.88 -7.36
C LYS A 143 3.70 19.09 -6.85
N LEU A 144 3.54 19.67 -5.66
CA LEU A 144 2.24 20.05 -5.09
C LEU A 144 1.48 21.00 -6.02
N ASN A 145 2.13 22.02 -6.57
CA ASN A 145 1.50 22.93 -7.52
C ASN A 145 0.94 22.18 -8.74
N THR A 146 1.69 21.22 -9.30
CA THR A 146 1.22 20.41 -10.43
C THR A 146 0.03 19.54 -10.04
N VAL A 147 0.10 18.82 -8.91
CA VAL A 147 -1.00 17.96 -8.46
C VAL A 147 -2.25 18.80 -8.18
N CYS A 148 -2.13 19.91 -7.44
CA CYS A 148 -3.27 20.78 -7.15
C CYS A 148 -3.87 21.43 -8.41
N LYS A 149 -3.08 21.74 -9.45
CA LYS A 149 -3.62 22.20 -10.75
C LYS A 149 -4.51 21.14 -11.40
N ILE A 150 -4.11 19.87 -11.35
CA ILE A 150 -4.92 18.74 -11.85
C ILE A 150 -6.22 18.62 -11.05
N LEU A 151 -6.15 18.68 -9.72
CA LEU A 151 -7.34 18.60 -8.86
C LEU A 151 -8.31 19.75 -9.15
N LYS A 152 -7.82 20.98 -9.24
CA LYS A 152 -8.64 22.16 -9.57
C LYS A 152 -9.31 22.05 -10.93
N LYS A 153 -8.58 21.62 -11.97
CA LYS A 153 -9.15 21.41 -13.31
C LYS A 153 -10.31 20.41 -13.30
N LYS A 154 -10.22 19.39 -12.45
CA LYS A 154 -11.26 18.37 -12.25
C LYS A 154 -12.32 18.74 -11.20
N LYS A 155 -12.29 19.97 -10.66
CA LYS A 155 -13.17 20.42 -9.57
C LYS A 155 -13.12 19.53 -8.31
N ILE A 156 -11.99 18.84 -8.08
CA ILE A 156 -11.74 18.02 -6.89
C ILE A 156 -11.19 18.90 -5.77
N ASN A 157 -11.75 18.75 -4.56
CA ASN A 157 -11.31 19.51 -3.38
C ASN A 157 -10.17 18.82 -2.64
N LYS A 158 -10.25 17.49 -2.50
CA LYS A 158 -9.31 16.71 -1.70
C LYS A 158 -8.88 15.43 -2.42
N LEU A 159 -7.60 15.07 -2.33
CA LEU A 159 -7.05 13.80 -2.79
C LEU A 159 -6.61 12.98 -1.57
N LEU A 160 -7.16 11.78 -1.41
CA LEU A 160 -6.67 10.83 -0.42
C LEU A 160 -5.55 9.98 -1.04
N ILE A 161 -4.33 10.21 -0.58
CA ILE A 161 -3.12 9.50 -1.00
C ILE A 161 -2.89 8.36 -0.01
N THR A 162 -3.19 7.13 -0.40
CA THR A 162 -2.94 5.94 0.44
C THR A 162 -1.62 5.25 0.12
N ALA A 163 -1.11 5.39 -1.11
CA ALA A 163 0.14 4.78 -1.53
C ALA A 163 1.39 5.52 -0.97
N PRO A 164 2.23 4.88 -0.15
CA PRO A 164 3.40 5.53 0.46
C PRO A 164 4.41 6.09 -0.55
N GLU A 165 4.57 5.43 -1.70
CA GLU A 165 5.50 5.85 -2.76
C GLU A 165 5.05 7.14 -3.44
N ASN A 166 3.74 7.38 -3.55
CA ASN A 166 3.20 8.63 -4.08
C ASN A 166 3.51 9.77 -3.13
N LEU A 167 3.34 9.54 -1.84
CA LEU A 167 3.64 10.52 -0.80
C LEU A 167 5.15 10.80 -0.68
N ALA A 168 5.97 9.75 -0.76
CA ALA A 168 7.43 9.82 -0.81
C ALA A 168 7.92 10.70 -1.97
N TRP A 169 7.33 10.52 -3.15
CA TRP A 169 7.66 11.33 -4.32
C TRP A 169 7.15 12.76 -4.20
N LEU A 170 5.91 12.95 -3.75
CA LEU A 170 5.27 14.26 -3.66
C LEU A 170 6.02 15.20 -2.71
N LEU A 171 6.39 14.68 -1.53
CA LEU A 171 7.03 15.45 -0.45
C LEU A 171 8.56 15.41 -0.48
N ASN A 172 9.17 14.64 -1.39
CA ASN A 172 10.61 14.34 -1.36
C ASN A 172 11.03 13.79 0.02
N ILE A 173 10.29 12.81 0.53
CA ILE A 173 10.59 12.14 1.81
C ILE A 173 10.85 10.66 1.56
N ARG A 174 11.57 10.02 2.48
CA ARG A 174 11.86 8.59 2.47
C ARG A 174 11.75 8.03 3.89
N GLY A 175 11.55 6.72 3.96
CA GLY A 175 11.44 5.98 5.22
C GLY A 175 12.26 4.70 5.17
N LYS A 176 12.11 3.89 6.21
CA LYS A 176 12.77 2.58 6.36
C LYS A 176 11.77 1.49 6.78
N ASP A 177 10.50 1.70 6.42
CA ASP A 177 9.39 0.83 6.82
C ASP A 177 9.32 -0.46 5.99
N SER A 178 10.03 -0.53 4.86
CA SER A 178 10.24 -1.76 4.10
C SER A 178 11.73 -2.12 4.06
N LYS A 179 12.04 -3.42 3.97
CA LYS A 179 13.42 -3.94 3.99
C LYS A 179 14.22 -3.51 2.76
N TYR A 180 13.58 -3.54 1.59
CA TYR A 180 14.25 -3.32 0.30
C TYR A 180 13.91 -1.98 -0.36
N SER A 181 12.87 -1.30 0.13
CA SER A 181 12.40 -0.04 -0.45
C SER A 181 12.37 1.07 0.60
N PRO A 182 12.88 2.28 0.31
CA PRO A 182 12.93 3.38 1.26
C PRO A 182 11.56 4.09 1.43
N LEU A 183 10.53 3.31 1.72
CA LEU A 183 9.14 3.75 1.82
C LEU A 183 8.84 4.37 3.20
N PRO A 184 8.20 5.55 3.24
CA PRO A 184 7.65 6.14 4.45
C PRO A 184 6.17 5.76 4.57
N ASN A 185 5.88 4.63 5.21
CA ASN A 185 4.53 4.11 5.39
C ASN A 185 3.67 5.10 6.20
N CYS A 186 2.84 5.85 5.48
CA CYS A 186 1.83 6.79 5.96
C CYS A 186 0.87 7.14 4.82
N HIS A 187 -0.28 7.72 5.16
CA HIS A 187 -1.25 8.23 4.18
C HIS A 187 -1.38 9.74 4.32
N ALA A 188 -2.01 10.40 3.35
CA ALA A 188 -2.24 11.83 3.43
C ALA A 188 -3.53 12.25 2.74
N ILE A 189 -4.13 13.34 3.21
CA ILE A 189 -5.20 14.05 2.51
C ILE A 189 -4.62 15.38 2.01
N LEU A 190 -4.48 15.51 0.69
CA LEU A 190 -4.06 16.74 0.03
C LEU A 190 -5.27 17.60 -0.32
N ASP A 191 -5.31 18.82 0.20
CA ASP A 191 -6.25 19.85 -0.21
C ASP A 191 -5.79 20.55 -1.51
N ASN A 192 -6.72 20.88 -2.40
CA ASN A 192 -6.42 21.59 -3.65
C ASN A 192 -5.84 23.02 -3.41
N LYS A 193 -5.88 23.52 -2.18
CA LYS A 193 -5.18 24.73 -1.69
C LYS A 193 -3.77 24.46 -1.15
N LYS A 194 -3.19 23.28 -1.44
CA LYS A 194 -1.80 22.89 -1.11
C LYS A 194 -1.53 22.65 0.38
N LYS A 195 -2.58 22.48 1.19
CA LYS A 195 -2.47 22.02 2.58
C LYS A 195 -2.56 20.50 2.60
N ILE A 196 -1.81 19.86 3.49
CA ILE A 196 -1.78 18.40 3.61
C ILE A 196 -2.07 18.03 5.04
N THR A 197 -2.93 17.04 5.22
CA THR A 197 -3.07 16.35 6.51
C THR A 197 -2.42 14.99 6.39
N LEU A 198 -1.31 14.80 7.09
CA LEU A 198 -0.53 13.57 7.11
C LEU A 198 -1.07 12.64 8.20
N ILE A 199 -1.48 11.44 7.80
CA ILE A 199 -2.04 10.39 8.66
C ILE A 199 -0.90 9.44 9.00
N VAL A 200 -0.35 9.58 10.21
CA VAL A 200 0.98 9.04 10.53
C VAL A 200 1.17 8.83 12.03
N ASN A 201 1.99 7.84 12.39
CA ASN A 201 2.50 7.72 13.75
C ASN A 201 3.54 8.81 14.01
N GLU A 202 3.28 9.72 14.95
CA GLU A 202 4.14 10.87 15.25
C GLU A 202 5.57 10.50 15.59
N LYS A 203 5.82 9.29 16.13
CA LYS A 203 7.18 8.79 16.42
C LYS A 203 8.05 8.65 15.16
N LYS A 204 7.43 8.61 13.97
CA LYS A 204 8.14 8.62 12.68
C LYS A 204 8.68 10.01 12.29
N ILE A 205 8.31 11.06 13.01
CA ILE A 205 8.58 12.45 12.62
C ILE A 205 9.50 13.10 13.66
N ASN A 206 10.56 13.76 13.20
CA ASN A 206 11.43 14.56 14.06
C ASN A 206 11.18 16.07 13.91
N ASN A 207 11.77 16.87 14.78
CA ASN A 207 11.59 18.33 14.77
C ASN A 207 12.05 18.97 13.46
N LYS A 208 13.15 18.48 12.86
CA LYS A 208 13.64 18.94 11.54
C LYS A 208 12.58 18.74 10.44
N PHE A 209 11.88 17.61 10.45
CA PHE A 209 10.79 17.33 9.52
C PHE A 209 9.59 18.27 9.75
N LYS A 210 9.17 18.44 11.01
CA LYS A 210 8.08 19.37 11.36
C LYS A 210 8.40 20.81 10.91
N GLN A 211 9.63 21.25 11.13
CA GLN A 211 10.09 22.57 10.72
C GLN A 211 10.15 22.72 9.19
N HIS A 212 10.65 21.71 8.47
CA HIS A 212 10.73 21.75 7.00
C HIS A 212 9.36 21.91 6.33
N PHE A 213 8.33 21.28 6.91
CA PHE A 213 6.95 21.32 6.39
C PHE A 213 6.03 22.25 7.19
N LYS A 214 6.61 23.17 7.98
CA LYS A 214 5.86 24.14 8.77
C LYS A 214 4.87 24.90 7.88
N ASN A 215 3.67 25.12 8.41
CA ASN A 215 2.55 25.78 7.72
C ASN A 215 1.96 25.04 6.52
N ILE A 216 2.47 23.86 6.13
CA ILE A 216 1.96 23.11 4.97
C ILE A 216 1.29 21.80 5.42
N ILE A 217 1.90 21.12 6.39
CA ILE A 217 1.44 19.81 6.86
C ILE A 217 0.86 19.93 8.26
N ASN A 218 -0.36 19.41 8.43
CA ASN A 218 -0.96 19.05 9.70
C ASN A 218 -0.76 17.55 9.93
N TYR A 219 -0.61 17.12 11.17
CA TYR A 219 -0.34 15.73 11.52
C TYR A 219 -1.49 15.17 12.33
N ILE A 220 -1.97 13.98 11.98
CA ILE A 220 -2.96 13.24 12.77
C ILE A 220 -2.53 11.79 12.94
N ASN A 221 -2.79 11.24 14.13
CA ASN A 221 -2.66 9.81 14.36
C ASN A 221 -3.73 9.06 13.53
N PRO A 222 -3.42 7.90 12.91
CA PRO A 222 -4.41 7.06 12.25
C PRO A 222 -5.66 6.75 13.09
N SER A 223 -5.54 6.65 14.42
CA SER A 223 -6.68 6.45 15.33
C SER A 223 -7.70 7.59 15.30
N HIS A 224 -7.27 8.81 14.96
CA HIS A 224 -8.10 10.01 14.94
C HIS A 224 -8.73 10.30 13.57
N ILE A 225 -8.60 9.40 12.60
CA ILE A 225 -9.09 9.63 11.23
C ILE A 225 -10.60 9.90 11.18
N ASN A 226 -11.41 9.17 11.94
CA ASN A 226 -12.87 9.38 11.98
C ASN A 226 -13.19 10.81 12.44
N LYS A 227 -12.71 11.18 13.63
CA LYS A 227 -12.89 12.54 14.19
C LYS A 227 -12.39 13.62 13.23
N TYR A 228 -11.27 13.40 12.55
CA TYR A 228 -10.76 14.36 11.57
C TYR A 228 -11.71 14.52 10.39
N LEU A 229 -12.21 13.42 9.82
CA LEU A 229 -13.15 13.46 8.69
C LEU A 229 -14.51 14.03 9.09
N ASP A 230 -15.01 13.74 10.29
CA ASP A 230 -16.29 14.27 10.79
C ASP A 230 -16.27 15.81 10.94
N ASN A 231 -15.10 16.41 11.15
CA ASN A 231 -14.93 17.87 11.26
C ASN A 231 -14.72 18.57 9.91
N LEU A 232 -14.68 17.83 8.79
CA LEU A 232 -14.57 18.45 7.47
C LEU A 232 -15.95 18.82 6.93
N ASP A 233 -16.03 19.94 6.23
CA ASP A 233 -17.22 20.32 5.45
C ASP A 233 -17.67 19.18 4.50
N HIS A 234 -18.91 18.72 4.66
CA HIS A 234 -19.48 17.61 3.89
C HIS A 234 -19.61 17.89 2.39
N LYS A 235 -19.53 19.15 1.96
CA LYS A 235 -19.58 19.53 0.53
C LYS A 235 -18.26 19.29 -0.20
N LYS A 236 -17.21 18.80 0.47
CA LYS A 236 -15.93 18.51 -0.18
C LYS A 236 -16.03 17.29 -1.10
N PHE A 237 -15.55 17.45 -2.33
CA PHE A 237 -15.43 16.37 -3.30
C PHE A 237 -14.04 15.71 -3.24
N PHE A 238 -14.01 14.41 -2.99
CA PHE A 238 -12.78 13.63 -2.86
C PHE A 238 -12.40 12.91 -4.15
N LEU A 239 -11.09 12.76 -4.38
CA LEU A 239 -10.53 11.76 -5.28
C LEU A 239 -9.88 10.67 -4.43
N ILE A 240 -10.27 9.42 -4.69
CA ILE A 240 -9.66 8.23 -4.11
C ILE A 240 -9.14 7.31 -5.22
N ASP A 241 -8.02 6.65 -4.97
CA ASP A 241 -7.43 5.72 -5.93
C ASP A 241 -8.15 4.36 -5.92
N LYS A 242 -8.55 3.88 -7.10
CA LYS A 242 -9.29 2.62 -7.27
C LYS A 242 -8.56 1.38 -6.72
N PHE A 243 -7.23 1.35 -6.81
CA PHE A 243 -6.44 0.14 -6.59
C PHE A 243 -5.68 0.15 -5.27
N SER A 244 -5.23 1.31 -4.82
CA SER A 244 -4.45 1.52 -3.61
C SER A 244 -5.26 2.06 -2.43
N CYS A 245 -6.48 2.59 -2.64
CA CYS A 245 -7.36 2.95 -1.53
C CYS A 245 -7.98 1.69 -0.94
N SER A 246 -7.69 1.41 0.33
CA SER A 246 -8.33 0.31 1.05
C SER A 246 -9.85 0.50 1.14
N TYR A 247 -10.57 -0.61 1.23
CA TYR A 247 -12.02 -0.63 1.45
C TYR A 247 -12.40 0.18 2.69
N PHE A 248 -11.60 0.10 3.76
CA PHE A 248 -11.76 0.91 4.97
C PHE A 248 -11.81 2.41 4.65
N TYR A 249 -10.78 2.94 4.01
CA TYR A 249 -10.73 4.36 3.67
C TYR A 249 -11.83 4.77 2.69
N LYS A 250 -12.11 3.93 1.69
CA LYS A 250 -13.21 4.16 0.75
C LYS A 250 -14.54 4.32 1.47
N LYS A 251 -14.90 3.39 2.37
CA LYS A 251 -16.17 3.46 3.12
C LYS A 251 -16.23 4.65 4.07
N LEU A 252 -15.10 5.07 4.66
CA LEU A 252 -15.06 6.30 5.45
C LEU A 252 -15.38 7.55 4.64
N ILE A 253 -14.87 7.63 3.40
CA ILE A 253 -15.14 8.76 2.50
C ILE A 253 -16.57 8.70 1.97
N GLU A 254 -17.01 7.55 1.46
CA GLU A 254 -18.34 7.33 0.89
C GLU A 254 -19.47 7.67 1.88
N LYS A 255 -19.28 7.38 3.18
CA LYS A 255 -20.25 7.71 4.22
C LYS A 255 -20.47 9.22 4.40
N ARG A 256 -19.51 10.06 4.01
CA ARG A 256 -19.43 11.48 4.43
C ARG A 256 -19.38 12.49 3.29
N PHE A 257 -18.91 12.06 2.12
CA PHE A 257 -18.54 12.95 1.02
C PHE A 257 -18.91 12.35 -0.32
N LEU A 258 -19.15 13.22 -1.30
CA LEU A 258 -19.08 12.83 -2.71
C LEU A 258 -17.62 12.50 -3.07
N TYR A 259 -17.43 11.51 -3.93
CA TYR A 259 -16.10 11.12 -4.39
C TYR A 259 -16.07 10.68 -5.86
N ASP A 260 -14.89 10.78 -6.46
CA ASP A 260 -14.54 10.16 -7.74
C ASP A 260 -13.50 9.07 -7.47
N GLU A 261 -13.66 7.92 -8.13
CA GLU A 261 -12.77 6.77 -8.00
C GLU A 261 -11.97 6.60 -9.30
N LYS A 262 -10.76 7.16 -9.32
CA LYS A 262 -9.84 7.15 -10.47
C LYS A 262 -8.41 7.03 -10.00
N ASN A 263 -7.50 6.70 -10.92
CA ASN A 263 -6.08 6.60 -10.58
C ASN A 263 -5.54 7.89 -9.97
N ASP A 264 -4.75 7.78 -8.91
CA ASP A 264 -4.03 8.88 -8.30
C ASP A 264 -3.13 9.55 -9.37
N PRO A 265 -3.30 10.87 -9.64
CA PRO A 265 -2.51 11.56 -10.66
C PRO A 265 -1.00 11.56 -10.36
N ILE A 266 -0.57 11.29 -9.13
CA ILE A 266 0.85 11.21 -8.78
C ILE A 266 1.53 10.03 -9.49
N TYR A 267 0.82 8.93 -9.75
CA TYR A 267 1.41 7.77 -10.45
C TYR A 267 1.96 8.14 -11.82
N ILE A 268 1.17 8.84 -12.65
CA ILE A 268 1.62 9.24 -13.99
C ILE A 268 2.71 10.32 -13.93
N LEU A 269 2.66 11.20 -12.93
CA LEU A 269 3.66 12.25 -12.75
C LEU A 269 5.03 11.69 -12.36
N LYS A 270 5.07 10.71 -11.44
CA LYS A 270 6.33 10.07 -11.01
C LYS A 270 6.86 9.04 -12.00
N ALA A 271 6.00 8.54 -12.90
CA ALA A 271 6.41 7.61 -13.94
C ALA A 271 7.40 8.26 -14.93
N LYS A 272 7.22 9.57 -15.22
CA LYS A 272 8.09 10.38 -16.09
C LYS A 272 9.22 11.01 -15.28
N LYS A 273 10.43 10.44 -15.38
CA LYS A 273 11.60 10.90 -14.62
C LYS A 273 12.13 12.19 -15.23
N ASN A 274 12.58 13.12 -14.39
CA ASN A 274 13.26 14.33 -14.86
C ASN A 274 14.76 14.05 -15.12
N ASN A 275 15.45 14.98 -15.78
CA ASN A 275 16.86 14.81 -16.18
C ASN A 275 17.78 14.51 -14.99
N ILE A 276 17.52 15.07 -13.81
CA ILE A 276 18.31 14.81 -12.59
C ILE A 276 18.02 13.40 -12.07
N GLU A 277 16.76 12.95 -12.05
CA GLU A 277 16.40 11.58 -11.68
C GLU A 277 17.04 10.56 -12.65
N ILE A 278 17.03 10.84 -13.96
CA ILE A 278 17.64 9.99 -15.00
C ILE A 278 19.17 9.95 -14.82
N SER A 279 19.83 11.11 -14.71
CA SER A 279 21.29 11.19 -14.52
C SER A 279 21.75 10.45 -13.26
N ASN A 280 21.03 10.60 -12.14
CA ASN A 280 21.33 9.86 -10.92
C ASN A 280 21.08 8.35 -11.06
N THR A 281 20.06 7.94 -11.82
CA THR A 281 19.80 6.53 -12.11
C THR A 281 20.97 5.93 -12.90
N ILE A 282 21.46 6.63 -13.93
CA ILE A 282 22.63 6.20 -14.72
C ILE A 282 23.86 6.05 -13.83
N LYS A 283 24.20 7.06 -13.01
CA LYS A 283 25.34 7.01 -12.08
C LYS A 283 25.25 5.83 -11.11
N THR A 284 24.04 5.54 -10.62
CA THR A 284 23.79 4.40 -9.73
C THR A 284 24.03 3.08 -10.46
N HIS A 285 23.54 2.92 -11.69
CA HIS A 285 23.74 1.70 -12.48
C HIS A 285 25.21 1.47 -12.86
N ILE A 286 25.98 2.53 -13.12
CA ILE A 286 27.44 2.41 -13.34
C ILE A 286 28.11 1.84 -12.08
N SER A 287 27.77 2.36 -10.90
CA SER A 287 28.33 1.89 -9.63
C SER A 287 27.94 0.43 -9.34
N ASP A 288 26.69 0.07 -9.61
CA ASP A 288 26.17 -1.29 -9.48
C ASP A 288 26.85 -2.26 -10.44
N GLY A 289 27.07 -1.84 -11.70
CA GLY A 289 27.81 -2.60 -12.70
C GLY A 289 29.26 -2.87 -12.31
N VAL A 290 29.95 -1.89 -11.70
CA VAL A 290 31.30 -2.10 -11.15
C VAL A 290 31.28 -3.14 -10.03
N ALA A 291 30.32 -3.06 -9.11
CA ALA A 291 30.20 -4.02 -8.01
C ALA A 291 29.94 -5.44 -8.52
N LEU A 292 29.00 -5.60 -9.46
CA LEU A 292 28.70 -6.88 -10.09
C LEU A 292 29.91 -7.44 -10.85
N THR A 293 30.65 -6.59 -11.57
CA THR A 293 31.84 -7.01 -12.32
C THR A 293 32.92 -7.53 -11.37
N LYS A 294 33.18 -6.82 -10.26
CA LYS A 294 34.12 -7.28 -9.22
C LYS A 294 33.70 -8.61 -8.61
N PHE A 295 32.40 -8.79 -8.33
CA PHE A 295 31.87 -10.05 -7.82
C PHE A 295 32.06 -11.21 -8.82
N ILE A 296 31.77 -10.98 -10.10
CA ILE A 296 31.97 -11.99 -11.16
C ILE A 296 33.46 -12.30 -11.37
N TYR A 297 34.35 -11.32 -11.24
CA TYR A 297 35.79 -11.58 -11.29
C TYR A 297 36.24 -12.45 -10.12
N TRP A 298 35.80 -12.13 -8.89
CA TRP A 298 36.13 -12.90 -7.69
C TRP A 298 35.57 -14.32 -7.70
N ILE A 299 34.38 -14.58 -8.27
CA ILE A 299 33.85 -15.95 -8.30
C ILE A 299 34.55 -16.85 -9.34
N LYS A 300 35.25 -16.24 -10.30
CA LYS A 300 35.93 -16.94 -11.40
C LYS A 300 37.39 -17.27 -11.11
N ASN A 301 38.03 -16.60 -10.15
CA ASN A 301 39.43 -16.77 -9.78
C ASN A 301 39.55 -17.15 -8.31
#